data_AF-A0A1G4RKQ3-F1
#
_entry.id   AF-A0A1G4RKQ3-F1
#
_cell.length_a   1.000
_cell.length_b   1.000
_cell.length_c   1.000
_cell.angle_alpha   90.00
_cell.angle_beta   90.00
_cell.angle_gamma   90.00
#
_symmetry.space_group_name_H-M   'P 1'
#
loop_
_entity.id
_entity.type
_entity.pdbx_description
1 polymer ?
#
loop_
_entity_poly.entity_id
_entity_poly.type
_entity_poly.pdbx_seq_one_letter_code
_entity_poly.pdbx_strand_id
1 'polypeptide(L)'
;MKKLSKKVVNTGKGFAIITVSVLGIITMTACSINYSKLAEGIGDLGRSIDHAVNGTVPATSGTDLTTPTVETEETDPTESSEEVTPTPTPAPTATPIPTPTPMPERVDFSELITDTISEGVDIQLEDFAESFHLDGEETELATFKGNRMVIDIPDNKNVQTAVNLVLDGVYSEAAGLYARYSNEAASEYSLDPELYMASPYRVKINYSYSFNGRLISVVTDYEVARGNDETPDEVVAHKDEVFTFDVLTGQYVTLAMVSKDAAAFEDALKGVLAQGISTEDETYDKKDVTDPVIVVHQQGAGAVLGQVYGIVDGSLCHAPVDLTNMADYLNSYGKIVYKIS
;
A
#
# COMPACT_ATOMS: atom_id res chain seq x y z
N MET A 1 -37.17 -12.30 32.55
CA MET A 1 -36.03 -11.39 32.78
C MET A 1 -35.00 -12.10 33.66
N LYS A 2 -33.97 -12.70 33.05
CA LYS A 2 -32.85 -13.37 33.73
C LYS A 2 -31.60 -12.52 33.49
N LYS A 3 -31.00 -11.97 34.55
CA LYS A 3 -29.70 -11.30 34.52
C LYS A 3 -28.60 -12.37 34.46
N LEU A 4 -27.82 -12.36 33.39
CA LEU A 4 -26.57 -13.12 33.28
C LEU A 4 -25.42 -12.23 33.75
N SER A 5 -24.90 -12.54 34.94
CA SER A 5 -23.69 -11.97 35.53
C SER A 5 -22.49 -12.77 35.02
N LYS A 6 -21.65 -12.17 34.16
CA LYS A 6 -20.35 -12.74 33.80
C LYS A 6 -19.35 -12.45 34.92
N LYS A 7 -18.83 -13.53 35.52
CA LYS A 7 -17.77 -13.53 36.52
C LYS A 7 -16.45 -13.65 35.76
N VAL A 8 -15.66 -12.58 35.69
CA VAL A 8 -14.29 -12.63 35.17
C VAL A 8 -13.41 -13.22 36.27
N VAL A 9 -12.81 -14.38 35.99
CA VAL A 9 -11.81 -15.00 36.85
C VAL A 9 -10.46 -14.40 36.50
N ASN A 10 -9.95 -13.60 37.43
CA ASN A 10 -8.61 -13.06 37.42
C ASN A 10 -7.65 -14.13 37.95
N THR A 11 -6.69 -14.56 37.15
CA THR A 11 -5.55 -15.37 37.59
C THR A 11 -4.28 -14.79 36.98
N GLY A 12 -3.67 -13.87 37.70
CA GLY A 12 -2.31 -13.42 37.44
C GLY A 12 -1.28 -14.43 37.95
N LYS A 13 -0.29 -14.73 37.10
CA LYS A 13 1.15 -14.98 37.38
C LYS A 13 1.83 -14.67 36.04
N GLY A 14 2.68 -13.66 35.90
CA GLY A 14 3.94 -13.52 36.60
C GLY A 14 5.06 -14.22 35.82
N PHE A 15 5.43 -13.68 34.64
CA PHE A 15 6.71 -13.96 33.99
C PHE A 15 7.22 -12.64 33.38
N ALA A 16 8.23 -12.08 34.04
CA ALA A 16 9.02 -11.00 33.49
C ALA A 16 9.94 -11.59 32.41
N ILE A 17 9.63 -11.33 31.14
CA ILE A 17 10.56 -11.55 30.04
C ILE A 17 11.28 -10.21 29.85
N ILE A 18 12.56 -10.18 30.22
CA ILE A 18 13.49 -9.12 29.85
C ILE A 18 13.79 -9.33 28.37
N THR A 19 12.99 -8.74 27.49
CA THR A 19 13.33 -8.67 26.07
C THR A 19 14.32 -7.53 25.92
N VAL A 20 15.59 -7.90 25.77
CA VAL A 20 16.66 -6.99 25.38
C VAL A 20 16.29 -6.41 24.02
N SER A 21 15.87 -5.14 24.01
CA SER A 21 15.70 -4.34 22.80
C SER A 21 17.06 -4.16 22.14
N VAL A 22 17.49 -5.14 21.34
CA VAL A 22 18.61 -4.99 20.44
C VAL A 22 18.13 -4.14 19.27
N LEU A 23 18.63 -2.92 19.27
CA LEU A 23 18.65 -1.97 18.18
C LEU A 23 19.14 -2.63 16.89
N GLY A 24 18.22 -3.19 16.11
CA GLY A 24 18.44 -3.65 14.75
C GLY A 24 18.15 -2.53 13.77
N ILE A 25 19.11 -1.61 13.59
CA ILE A 25 19.15 -0.77 12.39
C ILE A 25 19.51 -1.71 11.24
N ILE A 26 18.51 -2.36 10.65
CA ILE A 26 18.64 -2.92 9.32
C ILE A 26 18.38 -1.75 8.38
N THR A 27 19.47 -1.18 7.88
CA THR A 27 19.42 -0.40 6.65
C THR A 27 18.85 -1.30 5.57
N MET A 28 17.54 -1.22 5.34
CA MET A 28 16.99 -1.60 4.06
C MET A 28 17.66 -0.70 3.03
N THR A 29 18.66 -1.22 2.32
CA THR A 29 18.94 -0.78 0.96
C THR A 29 17.71 -1.10 0.14
N ALA A 30 16.67 -0.28 0.31
CA ALA A 30 15.73 -0.03 -0.75
C ALA A 30 16.59 0.32 -1.96
N CYS A 31 16.42 -0.41 -3.05
CA CYS A 31 16.49 0.25 -4.34
C CYS A 31 15.50 1.41 -4.21
N SER A 32 16.00 2.59 -3.80
CA SER A 32 15.21 3.79 -3.71
C SER A 32 14.76 4.03 -5.15
N ILE A 33 13.55 3.60 -5.46
CA ILE A 33 12.85 4.11 -6.63
C ILE A 33 12.85 5.60 -6.37
N ASN A 34 13.61 6.33 -7.18
CA ASN A 34 13.76 7.75 -7.00
C ASN A 34 12.39 8.34 -7.35
N TYR A 35 11.51 8.48 -6.35
CA TYR A 35 10.14 8.94 -6.52
C TYR A 35 10.10 10.31 -7.22
N SER A 36 11.16 11.11 -7.08
CA SER A 36 11.41 12.33 -7.85
C SER A 36 11.43 12.07 -9.36
N LYS A 37 12.13 11.02 -9.82
CA LYS A 37 12.21 10.63 -11.24
C LYS A 37 10.95 9.94 -11.73
N LEU A 38 10.24 9.22 -10.86
CA LEU A 38 8.94 8.63 -11.20
C LEU A 38 7.88 9.73 -11.40
N ALA A 39 7.84 10.73 -10.52
CA ALA A 39 6.98 11.89 -10.64
C ALA A 39 7.33 12.75 -11.88
N GLU A 40 8.62 12.92 -12.18
CA GLU A 40 9.09 13.58 -13.40
C GLU A 40 8.67 12.81 -14.66
N GLY A 41 8.83 11.48 -14.67
CA GLY A 41 8.40 10.62 -15.78
C GLY A 41 6.88 10.59 -16.02
N ILE A 42 6.08 10.57 -14.95
CA ILE A 42 4.62 10.69 -15.04
C ILE A 42 4.22 12.09 -15.52
N GLY A 43 4.93 13.14 -15.07
CA GLY A 43 4.72 14.50 -15.53
C GLY A 43 5.03 14.69 -17.01
N ASP A 44 6.12 14.09 -17.50
CA ASP A 44 6.50 14.14 -18.91
C ASP A 44 5.54 13.32 -19.79
N LEU A 45 5.05 12.17 -19.31
CA LEU A 45 3.99 11.40 -19.98
C LEU A 45 2.69 12.21 -20.06
N GLY A 46 2.28 12.87 -18.98
CA GLY A 46 1.11 13.73 -18.95
C GLY A 46 1.22 14.90 -19.94
N ARG A 47 2.38 15.56 -20.00
CA ARG A 47 2.65 16.61 -21.00
C ARG A 47 2.65 16.06 -22.43
N SER A 48 3.23 14.88 -22.65
CA SER A 48 3.24 14.24 -23.98
C SER A 48 1.82 13.89 -24.46
N ILE A 49 0.94 13.43 -23.57
CA ILE A 49 -0.46 13.15 -23.89
C ILE A 49 -1.23 14.44 -24.14
N ASP A 50 -1.03 15.46 -23.31
CA ASP A 50 -1.65 16.78 -23.49
C ASP A 50 -1.25 17.42 -24.83
N HIS A 51 0.03 17.33 -25.20
CA HIS A 51 0.51 17.78 -26.52
C HIS A 51 -0.07 16.98 -27.69
N ALA A 52 -0.22 15.65 -27.55
CA ALA A 52 -0.80 14.79 -28.58
C ALA A 52 -2.30 15.08 -28.80
N VAL A 53 -3.03 15.44 -27.74
CA VAL A 53 -4.47 15.71 -27.78
C VAL A 53 -4.77 17.15 -28.19
N ASN A 54 -4.02 18.12 -27.68
CA ASN A 54 -4.29 19.56 -27.86
C ASN A 54 -3.49 20.23 -29.00
N GLY A 55 -2.73 19.46 -29.78
CA GLY A 55 -2.34 19.83 -31.15
C GLY A 55 -1.46 21.08 -31.32
N THR A 56 -0.78 21.55 -30.28
CA THR A 56 0.19 22.65 -30.40
C THR A 56 1.60 22.07 -30.43
N VAL A 57 2.12 21.90 -31.65
CA VAL A 57 3.53 21.63 -31.91
C VAL A 57 4.24 22.98 -32.10
N PRO A 58 5.00 23.51 -31.12
CA PRO A 58 6.11 24.38 -31.45
C PRO A 58 7.25 23.49 -31.91
N ALA A 59 7.55 23.52 -33.22
CA ALA A 59 8.81 23.00 -33.72
C ALA A 59 9.94 23.86 -33.14
N THR A 60 10.76 23.33 -32.23
CA THR A 60 12.06 23.93 -31.92
C THR A 60 13.07 22.88 -31.44
N SER A 61 14.07 22.72 -32.32
CA SER A 61 15.50 22.51 -32.10
C SER A 61 15.98 21.40 -31.17
N GLY A 62 16.69 20.46 -31.80
CA GLY A 62 17.47 19.43 -31.14
C GLY A 62 18.49 20.00 -30.16
N THR A 63 18.57 19.33 -29.03
CA THR A 63 19.65 19.48 -28.08
C THR A 63 20.82 18.64 -28.59
N ASP A 64 21.85 19.35 -29.03
CA ASP A 64 23.19 18.84 -29.29
C ASP A 64 23.65 17.94 -28.13
N LEU A 65 23.89 16.68 -28.45
CA LEU A 65 24.61 15.75 -27.59
C LEU A 65 26.10 16.13 -27.73
N THR A 66 26.59 16.98 -26.83
CA THR A 66 28.02 17.33 -26.79
C THR A 66 28.85 16.08 -26.48
N THR A 67 29.51 15.58 -27.51
CA THR A 67 30.65 14.67 -27.48
C THR A 67 31.75 15.23 -26.56
N PRO A 68 32.35 14.43 -25.67
CA PRO A 68 33.52 14.88 -24.92
C PRO A 68 34.71 15.10 -25.86
N THR A 69 35.16 16.35 -25.96
CA THR A 69 36.42 16.74 -26.59
C THR A 69 37.59 16.19 -25.77
N VAL A 70 38.29 15.21 -26.33
CA VAL A 70 39.58 14.73 -25.82
C VAL A 70 40.67 15.65 -26.40
N GLU A 71 41.40 16.29 -25.50
CA GLU A 71 42.53 17.17 -25.77
C GLU A 71 43.70 16.33 -26.33
N THR A 72 44.21 16.75 -27.48
CA THR A 72 45.34 16.15 -28.17
C THR A 72 46.61 16.89 -27.77
N GLU A 73 47.53 16.23 -27.06
CA GLU A 73 48.94 16.66 -26.99
C GLU A 73 49.77 15.86 -27.99
N GLU A 74 50.54 16.61 -28.77
CA GLU A 74 51.40 16.22 -29.86
C GLU A 74 52.85 16.08 -29.36
N THR A 75 53.44 14.88 -29.44
CA THR A 75 54.89 14.70 -29.61
C THR A 75 55.20 13.42 -30.39
N ASP A 76 55.75 13.60 -31.59
CA ASP A 76 56.49 12.68 -32.46
C ASP A 76 57.92 12.43 -31.86
N PRO A 77 58.80 11.51 -32.33
CA PRO A 77 58.63 10.54 -33.42
C PRO A 77 59.26 9.13 -33.24
N THR A 78 58.96 8.28 -34.22
CA THR A 78 59.80 7.17 -34.76
C THR A 78 60.04 5.93 -33.88
N GLU A 79 59.39 4.80 -34.24
CA GLU A 79 60.12 3.54 -34.46
C GLU A 79 59.28 2.47 -35.21
N SER A 80 59.94 1.89 -36.21
CA SER A 80 59.78 0.55 -36.80
C SER A 80 58.39 -0.06 -36.97
N SER A 81 57.94 -0.04 -38.23
CA SER A 81 56.85 -0.84 -38.78
C SER A 81 57.19 -2.34 -38.77
N GLU A 82 56.59 -3.09 -37.85
CA GLU A 82 56.30 -4.52 -38.05
C GLU A 82 54.79 -4.71 -38.12
N GLU A 83 54.32 -5.17 -39.27
CA GLU A 83 52.92 -5.46 -39.59
C GLU A 83 52.49 -6.72 -38.83
N VAL A 84 51.95 -6.54 -37.63
CA VAL A 84 51.32 -7.61 -36.85
C VAL A 84 49.87 -7.73 -37.30
N THR A 85 49.55 -8.77 -38.06
CA THR A 85 48.18 -9.15 -38.43
C THR A 85 47.35 -9.31 -37.14
N PRO A 86 46.26 -8.54 -36.93
CA PRO A 86 45.47 -8.67 -35.72
C PRO A 86 44.80 -10.05 -35.71
N THR A 87 45.11 -10.83 -34.68
CA THR A 87 44.45 -12.11 -34.42
C THR A 87 42.98 -11.81 -34.08
N PRO A 88 41.99 -12.48 -34.70
CA PRO A 88 40.58 -12.19 -34.45
C PRO A 88 40.25 -12.39 -32.97
N THR A 89 39.84 -11.31 -32.32
CA THR A 89 39.29 -11.33 -30.95
C THR A 89 38.11 -12.30 -30.94
N PRO A 90 38.09 -13.31 -30.05
CA PRO A 90 36.96 -14.23 -29.94
C PRO A 90 35.70 -13.43 -29.62
N ALA A 91 34.65 -13.62 -30.43
CA ALA A 91 33.37 -12.98 -30.21
C ALA A 91 32.83 -13.37 -28.82
N PRO A 92 32.30 -12.41 -28.03
CA PRO A 92 31.74 -12.71 -26.73
C PRO A 92 30.66 -13.79 -26.89
N THR A 93 30.83 -14.90 -26.17
CA THR A 93 29.83 -15.97 -26.12
C THR A 93 28.59 -15.38 -25.48
N ALA A 94 27.45 -15.45 -26.18
CA ALA A 94 26.18 -14.96 -25.66
C ALA A 94 25.90 -15.61 -24.30
N THR A 95 25.76 -14.80 -23.27
CA THR A 95 25.33 -15.26 -21.95
C THR A 95 23.94 -15.88 -22.11
N PRO A 96 23.71 -17.12 -21.65
CA PRO A 96 22.38 -17.72 -21.71
C PRO A 96 21.38 -16.81 -20.98
N ILE A 97 20.32 -16.44 -21.67
CA ILE A 97 19.20 -15.72 -21.07
C ILE A 97 18.54 -16.70 -20.09
N PRO A 98 18.43 -16.37 -18.79
CA PRO A 98 17.73 -17.23 -17.85
C PRO A 98 16.31 -17.44 -18.36
N THR A 99 15.90 -18.70 -18.47
CA THR A 99 14.51 -19.04 -18.80
C THR A 99 13.64 -18.51 -17.67
N PRO A 100 12.58 -17.73 -17.95
CA PRO A 100 11.69 -17.26 -16.90
C PRO A 100 11.11 -18.47 -16.17
N THR A 101 11.32 -18.53 -14.86
CA THR A 101 10.65 -19.50 -14.00
C THR A 101 9.14 -19.32 -14.20
N PRO A 102 8.37 -20.40 -14.48
CA PRO A 102 6.94 -20.29 -14.65
C PRO A 102 6.34 -19.66 -13.40
N MET A 103 5.58 -18.58 -13.60
CA MET A 103 4.84 -17.92 -12.54
C MET A 103 3.74 -18.89 -12.08
N PRO A 104 3.49 -19.03 -10.76
CA PRO A 104 2.44 -19.92 -10.26
C PRO A 104 1.11 -19.63 -10.96
N GLU A 105 0.40 -20.71 -11.29
CA GLU A 105 -0.89 -20.65 -11.97
C GLU A 105 -1.95 -20.19 -10.96
N ARG A 106 -2.60 -19.04 -11.21
CA ARG A 106 -3.59 -18.46 -10.31
C ARG A 106 -4.81 -19.37 -10.24
N VAL A 107 -5.05 -19.99 -9.08
CA VAL A 107 -6.25 -20.78 -8.82
C VAL A 107 -7.31 -19.86 -8.22
N ASP A 108 -8.39 -19.63 -8.96
CA ASP A 108 -9.53 -18.83 -8.52
C ASP A 108 -10.49 -19.72 -7.71
N PHE A 109 -10.70 -19.39 -6.43
CA PHE A 109 -11.60 -20.09 -5.52
C PHE A 109 -12.79 -19.21 -5.08
N SER A 110 -13.07 -18.11 -5.78
CA SER A 110 -13.93 -17.05 -5.26
C SER A 110 -15.43 -17.40 -5.18
N GLU A 111 -15.98 -17.33 -3.96
CA GLU A 111 -17.38 -16.97 -3.74
C GLU A 111 -17.47 -15.44 -3.74
N LEU A 112 -18.06 -14.86 -4.80
CA LEU A 112 -18.24 -13.41 -4.89
C LEU A 112 -19.30 -12.93 -3.90
N ILE A 113 -18.92 -12.03 -3.00
CA ILE A 113 -19.86 -11.30 -2.15
C ILE A 113 -20.11 -9.94 -2.80
N THR A 114 -21.32 -9.77 -3.35
CA THR A 114 -21.79 -8.48 -3.87
C THR A 114 -22.66 -7.80 -2.82
N ASP A 115 -22.29 -6.59 -2.44
CA ASP A 115 -23.12 -5.72 -1.61
C ASP A 115 -23.62 -4.52 -2.42
N THR A 116 -24.94 -4.36 -2.50
CA THR A 116 -25.58 -3.20 -3.11
C THR A 116 -25.92 -2.20 -2.01
N ILE A 117 -25.09 -1.16 -1.89
CA ILE A 117 -25.12 -0.26 -0.72
C ILE A 117 -26.06 0.93 -0.97
N SER A 118 -26.23 1.33 -2.23
CA SER A 118 -27.18 2.37 -2.64
C SER A 118 -27.57 2.25 -4.12
N GLU A 119 -28.60 2.98 -4.55
CA GLU A 119 -28.95 3.08 -5.97
C GLU A 119 -27.75 3.56 -6.79
N GLY A 120 -27.15 2.64 -7.57
CA GLY A 120 -26.09 2.93 -8.53
C GLY A 120 -24.64 2.80 -8.03
N VAL A 121 -24.39 2.26 -6.83
CA VAL A 121 -23.04 1.89 -6.38
C VAL A 121 -23.07 0.48 -5.79
N ASP A 122 -22.39 -0.44 -6.46
CA ASP A 122 -22.19 -1.83 -6.02
C ASP A 122 -20.73 -2.04 -5.63
N ILE A 123 -20.49 -2.75 -4.53
CA ILE A 123 -19.15 -3.13 -4.09
C ILE A 123 -19.06 -4.65 -4.08
N GLN A 124 -18.03 -5.16 -4.72
CA GLN A 124 -17.71 -6.58 -4.77
C GLN A 124 -16.44 -6.81 -3.99
N LEU A 125 -16.52 -7.73 -3.03
CA LEU A 125 -15.36 -8.31 -2.36
C LEU A 125 -15.20 -9.73 -2.86
N GLU A 126 -14.04 -10.00 -3.45
CA GLU A 126 -13.67 -11.30 -4.02
C GLU A 126 -12.58 -11.91 -3.13
N ASP A 127 -12.96 -12.91 -2.34
CA ASP A 127 -11.99 -13.65 -1.53
C ASP A 127 -11.09 -14.50 -2.45
N PHE A 128 -9.79 -14.51 -2.16
CA PHE A 128 -8.82 -15.30 -2.90
C PHE A 128 -7.77 -15.91 -1.96
N ALA A 129 -7.17 -17.02 -2.41
CA ALA A 129 -6.03 -17.64 -1.78
C ALA A 129 -5.16 -18.34 -2.84
N GLU A 130 -3.87 -18.14 -2.77
CA GLU A 130 -2.85 -18.78 -3.60
C GLU A 130 -1.70 -19.26 -2.72
N SER A 131 -1.08 -20.38 -3.10
CA SER A 131 0.07 -20.94 -2.40
C SER A 131 1.17 -21.31 -3.38
N PHE A 132 2.40 -20.95 -3.04
CA PHE A 132 3.61 -21.34 -3.76
C PHE A 132 4.20 -22.60 -3.13
N HIS A 133 4.36 -23.64 -3.96
CA HIS A 133 4.92 -24.94 -3.58
C HIS A 133 6.17 -25.23 -4.43
N LEU A 134 7.09 -26.03 -3.90
CA LEU A 134 8.25 -26.50 -4.68
C LEU A 134 7.88 -27.75 -5.51
N ASP A 135 8.19 -27.75 -6.81
CA ASP A 135 7.83 -28.83 -7.74
C ASP A 135 8.27 -30.22 -7.23
N GLY A 136 7.29 -31.10 -7.00
CA GLY A 136 7.48 -32.48 -6.58
C GLY A 136 7.25 -32.76 -5.09
N GLU A 137 7.04 -31.72 -4.27
CA GLU A 137 6.77 -31.86 -2.85
C GLU A 137 5.51 -31.06 -2.44
N GLU A 138 4.71 -31.62 -1.52
CA GLU A 138 3.56 -30.95 -0.86
C GLU A 138 4.00 -29.83 0.11
N THR A 139 5.22 -29.32 -0.06
CA THR A 139 5.84 -28.34 0.83
C THR A 139 5.41 -26.94 0.40
N GLU A 140 4.45 -26.38 1.12
CA GLU A 140 4.04 -24.99 0.98
C GLU A 140 5.16 -24.07 1.48
N LEU A 141 5.59 -23.15 0.62
CA LEU A 141 6.67 -22.22 0.91
C LEU A 141 6.17 -20.82 1.21
N ALA A 142 5.13 -20.38 0.50
CA ALA A 142 4.51 -19.09 0.75
C ALA A 142 3.02 -19.10 0.41
N THR A 143 2.23 -18.25 1.04
CA THR A 143 0.82 -18.04 0.67
C THR A 143 0.50 -16.57 0.43
N PHE A 144 -0.49 -16.33 -0.41
CA PHE A 144 -1.07 -15.02 -0.66
C PHE A 144 -2.59 -15.10 -0.60
N LYS A 145 -3.21 -14.37 0.32
CA LYS A 145 -4.64 -14.48 0.55
C LYS A 145 -5.29 -13.19 1.03
N GLY A 146 -6.60 -13.19 1.03
CA GLY A 146 -7.43 -12.13 1.58
C GLY A 146 -8.56 -11.84 0.62
N ASN A 147 -8.86 -10.57 0.38
CA ASN A 147 -9.90 -10.20 -0.57
C ASN A 147 -9.44 -9.09 -1.53
N ARG A 148 -10.09 -9.04 -2.69
CA ARG A 148 -9.94 -7.97 -3.66
C ARG A 148 -11.23 -7.17 -3.71
N MET A 149 -11.11 -5.85 -3.69
CA MET A 149 -12.25 -4.95 -3.79
C MET A 149 -12.40 -4.39 -5.20
N VAL A 150 -13.60 -4.50 -5.76
CA VAL A 150 -13.99 -3.86 -7.02
C VAL A 150 -15.26 -3.06 -6.79
N ILE A 151 -15.28 -1.82 -7.26
CA ILE A 151 -16.46 -0.98 -7.23
C ILE A 151 -17.07 -0.94 -8.63
N ASP A 152 -18.40 -1.06 -8.71
CA ASP A 152 -19.17 -0.79 -9.92
C ASP A 152 -20.07 0.43 -9.70
N ILE A 153 -19.90 1.43 -10.58
CA ILE A 153 -20.70 2.64 -10.59
C ILE A 153 -21.19 2.80 -12.04
N PRO A 154 -22.24 2.06 -12.44
CA PRO A 154 -22.65 1.95 -13.84
C PRO A 154 -22.92 3.31 -14.49
N ASP A 155 -23.47 4.24 -13.72
CA ASP A 155 -23.81 5.59 -14.17
C ASP A 155 -22.61 6.55 -14.22
N ASN A 156 -21.44 6.15 -13.71
CA ASN A 156 -20.25 7.00 -13.67
C ASN A 156 -18.94 6.20 -13.85
N LYS A 157 -18.71 5.73 -15.08
CA LYS A 157 -17.53 4.92 -15.43
C LYS A 157 -16.19 5.61 -15.18
N ASN A 158 -16.11 6.94 -15.30
CA ASN A 158 -14.87 7.67 -15.02
C ASN A 158 -14.50 7.58 -13.53
N VAL A 159 -15.47 7.75 -12.64
CA VAL A 159 -15.26 7.59 -11.18
C VAL A 159 -14.91 6.15 -10.85
N GLN A 160 -15.66 5.19 -11.41
CA GLN A 160 -15.37 3.77 -11.24
C GLN A 160 -13.92 3.43 -11.60
N THR A 161 -13.46 3.87 -12.78
CA THR A 161 -12.08 3.64 -13.22
C THR A 161 -11.08 4.30 -12.29
N ALA A 162 -11.31 5.54 -11.86
CA ALA A 162 -10.39 6.26 -10.98
C ALA A 162 -10.23 5.56 -9.62
N VAL A 163 -11.33 5.10 -9.01
CA VAL A 163 -11.26 4.41 -7.71
C VAL A 163 -10.64 3.03 -7.86
N ASN A 164 -11.10 2.23 -8.84
CA ASN A 164 -10.54 0.89 -9.06
C ASN A 164 -9.05 0.92 -9.42
N LEU A 165 -8.56 1.95 -10.11
CA LEU A 165 -7.13 2.10 -10.38
C LEU A 165 -6.30 2.18 -9.09
N VAL A 166 -6.78 2.89 -8.07
CA VAL A 166 -6.09 2.97 -6.77
C VAL A 166 -6.15 1.63 -6.05
N LEU A 167 -7.33 1.00 -6.00
CA LEU A 167 -7.52 -0.30 -5.33
C LEU A 167 -6.68 -1.41 -5.98
N ASP A 168 -6.65 -1.45 -7.31
CA ASP A 168 -5.82 -2.38 -8.10
C ASP A 168 -4.31 -2.12 -7.88
N GLY A 169 -3.93 -0.86 -7.66
CA GLY A 169 -2.56 -0.49 -7.30
C GLY A 169 -2.11 -1.12 -5.99
N VAL A 170 -2.93 -1.02 -4.94
CA VAL A 170 -2.65 -1.63 -3.62
C VAL A 170 -2.59 -3.15 -3.73
N TYR A 171 -3.52 -3.77 -4.47
CA TYR A 171 -3.51 -5.22 -4.72
C TYR A 171 -2.23 -5.65 -5.45
N SER A 172 -1.81 -4.89 -6.46
CA SER A 172 -0.61 -5.19 -7.25
C SER A 172 0.67 -5.06 -6.42
N GLU A 173 0.71 -4.12 -5.46
CA GLU A 173 1.81 -4.01 -4.48
C GLU A 173 1.92 -5.28 -3.63
N ALA A 174 0.79 -5.76 -3.06
CA ALA A 174 0.76 -6.99 -2.28
C ALA A 174 1.15 -8.23 -3.12
N ALA A 175 0.66 -8.34 -4.36
CA ALA A 175 1.03 -9.42 -5.26
C ALA A 175 2.54 -9.40 -5.61
N GLY A 176 3.13 -8.21 -5.78
CA GLY A 176 4.58 -8.06 -5.99
C GLY A 176 5.39 -8.51 -4.78
N LEU A 177 4.89 -8.26 -3.57
CA LEU A 177 5.52 -8.70 -2.33
C LEU A 177 5.42 -10.22 -2.17
N TYR A 178 4.27 -10.82 -2.50
CA TYR A 178 4.16 -12.27 -2.56
C TYR A 178 5.17 -12.89 -3.52
N ALA A 179 5.27 -12.38 -4.76
CA ALA A 179 6.27 -12.88 -5.71
C ALA A 179 7.72 -12.76 -5.16
N ARG A 180 8.03 -11.66 -4.47
CA ARG A 180 9.35 -11.49 -3.83
C ARG A 180 9.58 -12.53 -2.73
N TYR A 181 8.66 -12.67 -1.78
CA TYR A 181 8.83 -13.57 -0.64
C TYR A 181 8.75 -15.05 -1.04
N SER A 182 8.03 -15.40 -2.11
CA SER A 182 8.06 -16.76 -2.68
C SER A 182 9.43 -17.11 -3.25
N ASN A 183 10.13 -16.15 -3.88
CA ASN A 183 11.50 -16.39 -4.35
C ASN A 183 12.50 -16.46 -3.20
N GLU A 184 12.33 -15.62 -2.18
CA GLU A 184 13.13 -15.66 -0.95
C GLU A 184 12.95 -17.00 -0.22
N ALA A 185 11.71 -17.46 -0.09
CA ALA A 185 11.34 -18.77 0.42
C ALA A 185 12.06 -19.91 -0.31
N ALA A 186 12.00 -19.94 -1.64
CA ALA A 186 12.67 -20.95 -2.45
C ALA A 186 14.20 -20.95 -2.25
N SER A 187 14.78 -19.75 -2.12
CA SER A 187 16.22 -19.59 -1.86
C SER A 187 16.59 -20.07 -0.45
N GLU A 188 15.82 -19.72 0.57
CA GLU A 188 16.03 -20.20 1.96
C GLU A 188 15.89 -21.72 2.04
N TYR A 189 14.84 -22.29 1.45
CA TYR A 189 14.62 -23.73 1.40
C TYR A 189 15.78 -24.47 0.74
N SER A 190 16.35 -23.91 -0.34
CA SER A 190 17.50 -24.51 -1.04
C SER A 190 18.78 -24.53 -0.19
N LEU A 191 18.87 -23.66 0.83
CA LEU A 191 20.01 -23.60 1.75
C LEU A 191 19.82 -24.52 2.95
N ASP A 192 18.63 -24.55 3.55
CA ASP A 192 18.29 -25.35 4.73
C ASP A 192 16.80 -25.75 4.74
N PRO A 193 16.43 -26.92 4.16
CA PRO A 193 15.05 -27.37 4.10
C PRO A 193 14.40 -27.59 5.47
N GLU A 194 15.16 -28.07 6.46
CA GLU A 194 14.62 -28.45 7.78
C GLU A 194 14.21 -27.22 8.60
N LEU A 195 14.97 -26.13 8.49
CA LEU A 195 14.65 -24.87 9.17
C LEU A 195 13.42 -24.19 8.55
N TYR A 196 13.25 -24.30 7.24
CA TYR A 196 12.23 -23.56 6.51
C TYR A 196 10.83 -24.14 6.66
N MET A 197 10.66 -25.47 6.69
CA MET A 197 9.33 -26.11 6.77
C MET A 197 8.55 -25.75 8.05
N ALA A 198 9.19 -25.18 9.06
CA ALA A 198 8.52 -24.75 10.29
C ALA A 198 7.78 -23.40 10.14
N SER A 199 8.14 -22.56 9.15
CA SER A 199 7.71 -21.15 9.14
C SER A 199 7.65 -20.57 7.71
N PRO A 200 6.63 -20.96 6.91
CA PRO A 200 6.45 -20.43 5.56
C PRO A 200 6.09 -18.94 5.58
N TYR A 201 6.41 -18.23 4.50
CA TYR A 201 6.01 -16.84 4.32
C TYR A 201 4.51 -16.73 4.04
N ARG A 202 3.94 -15.60 4.40
CA ARG A 202 2.56 -15.24 4.07
C ARG A 202 2.46 -13.80 3.70
N VAL A 203 1.60 -13.54 2.74
CA VAL A 203 1.16 -12.21 2.38
C VAL A 203 -0.37 -12.17 2.51
N LYS A 204 -0.88 -11.23 3.27
CA LYS A 204 -2.32 -10.99 3.42
C LYS A 204 -2.65 -9.58 2.95
N ILE A 205 -3.78 -9.44 2.27
CA ILE A 205 -4.38 -8.14 1.95
C ILE A 205 -5.89 -8.20 2.15
N ASN A 206 -6.41 -7.35 3.02
CA ASN A 206 -7.83 -7.24 3.27
C ASN A 206 -8.31 -5.82 3.00
N TYR A 207 -9.42 -5.70 2.29
CA TYR A 207 -10.16 -4.46 2.11
C TYR A 207 -11.37 -4.50 3.03
N SER A 208 -11.61 -3.39 3.72
CA SER A 208 -12.87 -3.09 4.36
C SER A 208 -13.31 -1.70 3.92
N TYR A 209 -14.61 -1.41 4.00
CA TYR A 209 -15.12 -0.14 3.52
C TYR A 209 -16.28 0.38 4.36
N SER A 210 -16.54 1.66 4.19
CA SER A 210 -17.72 2.34 4.68
C SER A 210 -18.24 3.33 3.64
N PHE A 211 -19.55 3.53 3.60
CA PHE A 211 -20.17 4.41 2.62
C PHE A 211 -21.30 5.22 3.25
N ASN A 212 -21.33 6.51 2.96
CA ASN A 212 -22.37 7.41 3.49
C ASN A 212 -23.33 7.95 2.42
N GLY A 213 -23.28 7.44 1.19
CA GLY A 213 -24.05 7.98 0.05
C GLY A 213 -23.28 8.97 -0.82
N ARG A 214 -22.15 9.51 -0.35
CA ARG A 214 -21.32 10.50 -1.06
C ARG A 214 -19.84 10.16 -1.03
N LEU A 215 -19.38 9.71 0.13
CA LEU A 215 -18.01 9.25 0.33
C LEU A 215 -18.02 7.75 0.49
N ILE A 216 -17.08 7.11 -0.19
CA ILE A 216 -16.63 5.76 0.15
C ILE A 216 -15.27 5.89 0.81
N SER A 217 -15.13 5.32 2.01
CA SER A 217 -13.86 5.17 2.69
C SER A 217 -13.47 3.70 2.66
N VAL A 218 -12.25 3.40 2.25
CA VAL A 218 -11.70 2.05 2.15
C VAL A 218 -10.50 1.98 3.08
N VAL A 219 -10.45 0.98 3.95
CA VAL A 219 -9.30 0.67 4.79
C VAL A 219 -8.69 -0.62 4.27
N THR A 220 -7.40 -0.57 3.95
CA THR A 220 -6.63 -1.74 3.51
C THR A 220 -5.68 -2.15 4.62
N ASP A 221 -5.72 -3.43 4.98
CA ASP A 221 -4.81 -4.07 5.93
C ASP A 221 -3.91 -5.03 5.16
N TYR A 222 -2.60 -4.77 5.20
CA TYR A 222 -1.58 -5.56 4.53
C TYR A 222 -0.58 -6.11 5.54
N GLU A 223 -0.33 -7.41 5.51
CA GLU A 223 0.60 -8.10 6.40
C GLU A 223 1.51 -9.04 5.61
N VAL A 224 2.81 -9.01 5.91
CA VAL A 224 3.76 -10.08 5.60
C VAL A 224 4.28 -10.67 6.88
N ALA A 225 4.16 -11.97 7.02
CA ALA A 225 4.58 -12.69 8.21
C ALA A 225 5.15 -14.07 7.89
N ARG A 226 5.83 -14.66 8.86
CA ARG A 226 6.26 -16.07 8.87
C ARG A 226 5.45 -16.86 9.90
N GLY A 227 5.29 -18.18 9.72
CA GLY A 227 4.77 -19.09 10.77
C GLY A 227 3.38 -19.64 10.49
N ASN A 228 2.44 -19.56 11.46
CA ASN A 228 1.01 -19.94 11.30
C ASN A 228 0.05 -18.72 11.27
N ASP A 229 -1.11 -18.85 10.63
CA ASP A 229 -1.95 -17.70 10.25
C ASP A 229 -2.54 -16.92 11.43
N GLU A 230 -2.82 -17.63 12.53
CA GLU A 230 -3.46 -17.09 13.72
C GLU A 230 -2.44 -16.44 14.66
N THR A 231 -1.21 -16.95 14.65
CA THR A 231 -0.10 -16.54 15.51
C THR A 231 1.18 -16.60 14.70
N PRO A 232 1.49 -15.55 13.91
CA PRO A 232 2.74 -15.51 13.17
C PRO A 232 3.93 -15.57 14.13
N ASP A 233 4.98 -16.27 13.72
CA ASP A 233 6.24 -16.33 14.46
C ASP A 233 6.94 -14.97 14.40
N GLU A 234 6.81 -14.30 13.25
CA GLU A 234 7.42 -13.01 12.96
C GLU A 234 6.52 -12.23 11.98
N VAL A 235 6.29 -10.95 12.27
CA VAL A 235 5.70 -10.00 11.32
C VAL A 235 6.86 -9.24 10.67
N VAL A 236 7.04 -9.47 9.37
CA VAL A 236 8.12 -8.88 8.57
C VAL A 236 7.76 -7.47 8.12
N ALA A 237 6.50 -7.28 7.73
CA ALA A 237 5.96 -5.99 7.35
C ALA A 237 4.46 -5.95 7.68
N HIS A 238 4.00 -4.80 8.15
CA HIS A 238 2.57 -4.51 8.31
C HIS A 238 2.34 -3.07 7.86
N LYS A 239 1.26 -2.86 7.09
CA LYS A 239 0.92 -1.55 6.55
C LYS A 239 -0.59 -1.45 6.46
N ASP A 240 -1.12 -0.39 7.04
CA ASP A 240 -2.50 -0.02 6.88
C ASP A 240 -2.60 1.27 6.07
N GLU A 241 -3.56 1.34 5.15
CA GLU A 241 -3.84 2.55 4.40
C GLU A 241 -5.34 2.84 4.39
N VAL A 242 -5.67 4.12 4.39
CA VAL A 242 -7.06 4.58 4.31
C VAL A 242 -7.22 5.49 3.11
N PHE A 243 -8.21 5.16 2.29
CA PHE A 243 -8.56 5.94 1.11
C PHE A 243 -9.99 6.42 1.23
N THR A 244 -10.23 7.71 1.02
CA THR A 244 -11.60 8.24 0.94
C THR A 244 -11.82 8.87 -0.42
N PHE A 245 -12.86 8.44 -1.11
CA PHE A 245 -13.22 8.92 -2.44
C PHE A 245 -14.61 9.56 -2.43
N ASP A 246 -14.75 10.66 -3.14
CA ASP A 246 -16.05 11.25 -3.46
C ASP A 246 -16.64 10.53 -4.68
N VAL A 247 -17.71 9.77 -4.51
CA VAL A 247 -18.27 8.92 -5.57
C VAL A 247 -18.97 9.70 -6.69
N LEU A 248 -19.18 11.03 -6.55
CA LEU A 248 -19.66 11.85 -7.66
C LEU A 248 -18.51 12.27 -8.57
N THR A 249 -17.34 12.54 -8.00
CA THR A 249 -16.22 13.15 -8.72
C THR A 249 -15.04 12.22 -8.97
N GLY A 250 -14.93 11.12 -8.22
CA GLY A 250 -13.80 10.19 -8.25
C GLY A 250 -12.53 10.75 -7.62
N GLN A 251 -12.63 11.91 -6.97
CA GLN A 251 -11.49 12.56 -6.33
C GLN A 251 -11.19 11.93 -4.98
N TYR A 252 -9.90 11.79 -4.69
CA TYR A 252 -9.40 11.47 -3.35
C TYR A 252 -9.67 12.65 -2.42
N VAL A 253 -10.36 12.40 -1.31
CA VAL A 253 -10.77 13.42 -0.34
C VAL A 253 -9.73 13.51 0.76
N THR A 254 -9.05 14.65 0.83
CA THR A 254 -8.06 14.96 1.87
C THR A 254 -8.62 15.89 2.94
N LEU A 255 -7.99 15.96 4.11
CA LEU A 255 -8.35 16.92 5.17
C LEU A 255 -8.32 18.37 4.67
N ALA A 256 -7.35 18.72 3.81
CA ALA A 256 -7.24 20.07 3.25
C ALA A 256 -8.43 20.45 2.36
N MET A 257 -9.02 19.48 1.64
CA MET A 257 -10.19 19.73 0.79
C MET A 257 -11.46 20.01 1.58
N VAL A 258 -11.62 19.40 2.76
CA VAL A 258 -12.85 19.47 3.56
C VAL A 258 -12.80 20.52 4.67
N SER A 259 -11.62 21.07 4.98
CA SER A 259 -11.41 22.01 6.09
C SER A 259 -11.32 23.47 5.64
N LYS A 260 -11.60 24.38 6.58
CA LYS A 260 -11.28 25.81 6.45
C LYS A 260 -9.80 26.07 6.77
N ASP A 261 -9.27 25.32 7.73
CA ASP A 261 -7.89 25.33 8.19
C ASP A 261 -7.48 23.87 8.43
N ALA A 262 -6.64 23.34 7.55
CA ALA A 262 -6.24 21.94 7.56
C ALA A 262 -5.45 21.58 8.82
N ALA A 263 -4.56 22.46 9.26
CA ALA A 263 -3.70 22.20 10.41
C ALA A 263 -4.51 22.20 11.72
N ALA A 264 -5.44 23.16 11.87
CA ALA A 264 -6.33 23.19 13.02
C ALA A 264 -7.28 21.98 13.05
N PHE A 265 -7.77 21.55 11.89
CA PHE A 265 -8.63 20.37 11.81
C PHE A 265 -7.87 19.09 12.13
N GLU A 266 -6.67 18.93 11.58
CA GLU A 266 -5.77 17.81 11.87
C GLU A 266 -5.47 17.73 13.38
N ASP A 267 -5.12 18.84 14.03
CA ASP A 267 -4.86 18.88 15.48
C ASP A 267 -6.08 18.45 16.31
N ALA A 268 -7.28 18.87 15.90
CA ALA A 268 -8.52 18.46 16.55
C ALA A 268 -8.79 16.95 16.41
N LEU A 269 -8.53 16.37 15.23
CA LEU A 269 -8.70 14.93 14.99
C LEU A 269 -7.68 14.11 15.79
N LYS A 270 -6.41 14.56 15.87
CA LYS A 270 -5.40 13.92 16.73
C LYS A 270 -5.83 13.91 18.19
N GLY A 271 -6.42 15.00 18.67
CA GLY A 271 -6.98 15.10 20.02
C GLY A 271 -8.08 14.07 20.27
N VAL A 272 -9.01 13.91 19.32
CA VAL A 272 -10.07 12.89 19.41
C VAL A 272 -9.50 11.48 19.42
N LEU A 273 -8.55 11.18 18.53
CA LEU A 273 -7.98 9.84 18.44
C LEU A 273 -7.20 9.49 19.70
N ALA A 274 -6.28 10.35 20.14
CA ALA A 274 -5.48 10.16 21.35
C ALA A 274 -6.37 9.93 22.59
N GLN A 275 -7.45 10.70 22.73
CA GLN A 275 -8.41 10.51 23.81
C GLN A 275 -9.18 9.19 23.68
N GLY A 276 -9.60 8.83 22.47
CA GLY A 276 -10.42 7.65 22.21
C GLY A 276 -9.69 6.32 22.39
N ILE A 277 -8.36 6.30 22.19
CA ILE A 277 -7.53 5.09 22.34
C ILE A 277 -6.88 4.98 23.71
N SER A 278 -6.86 6.07 24.49
CA SER A 278 -6.33 6.05 25.86
C SER A 278 -7.19 5.18 26.76
N THR A 279 -6.53 4.39 27.60
CA THR A 279 -7.12 3.49 28.60
C THR A 279 -6.72 3.91 30.02
N GLU A 280 -7.14 3.16 31.04
CA GLU A 280 -6.68 3.40 32.43
C GLU A 280 -5.18 3.13 32.60
N ASP A 281 -4.62 2.21 31.81
CA ASP A 281 -3.24 1.76 31.93
C ASP A 281 -2.28 2.46 30.96
N GLU A 282 -2.81 3.06 29.89
CA GLU A 282 -2.03 3.65 28.82
C GLU A 282 -2.67 4.93 28.29
N THR A 283 -1.91 6.02 28.25
CA THR A 283 -2.39 7.34 27.83
C THR A 283 -1.59 7.86 26.66
N TYR A 284 -2.28 8.35 25.65
CA TYR A 284 -1.68 8.91 24.43
C TYR A 284 -1.93 10.42 24.36
N ASP A 285 -0.94 11.17 23.88
CA ASP A 285 -1.06 12.59 23.56
C ASP A 285 -1.30 12.78 22.06
N LYS A 286 -1.93 13.89 21.68
CA LYS A 286 -2.16 14.22 20.27
C LYS A 286 -0.88 14.23 19.42
N LYS A 287 0.29 14.54 20.02
CA LYS A 287 1.57 14.55 19.32
C LYS A 287 2.04 13.14 18.92
N ASP A 288 1.51 12.10 19.57
CA ASP A 288 1.84 10.70 19.32
C ASP A 288 1.04 10.16 18.12
N VAL A 289 0.02 10.92 17.68
CA VAL A 289 -0.81 10.61 16.52
C VAL A 289 -0.25 11.24 15.25
N THR A 290 -0.14 10.44 14.20
CA THR A 290 0.24 10.87 12.85
C THR A 290 -0.84 10.52 11.83
N ASP A 291 -0.89 11.31 10.76
CA ASP A 291 -1.74 11.10 9.58
C ASP A 291 -3.23 10.81 9.86
N PRO A 292 -3.94 11.67 10.63
CA PRO A 292 -5.33 11.42 10.93
C PRO A 292 -6.20 11.53 9.67
N VAL A 293 -7.18 10.65 9.55
CA VAL A 293 -8.13 10.60 8.43
C VAL A 293 -9.51 10.21 8.94
N ILE A 294 -10.56 10.71 8.27
CA ILE A 294 -11.95 10.42 8.65
C ILE A 294 -12.50 9.34 7.73
N VAL A 295 -13.02 8.28 8.36
CA VAL A 295 -13.82 7.23 7.75
C VAL A 295 -15.27 7.43 8.16
N VAL A 296 -16.17 7.60 7.20
CA VAL A 296 -17.58 7.89 7.47
C VAL A 296 -18.37 6.63 7.72
N HIS A 297 -19.19 6.56 8.77
CA HIS A 297 -20.13 5.46 8.93
C HIS A 297 -21.54 5.82 8.45
N GLN A 298 -22.32 4.79 8.13
CA GLN A 298 -23.73 4.96 7.80
C GLN A 298 -24.46 5.60 8.98
N GLN A 299 -25.30 6.59 8.67
CA GLN A 299 -25.97 7.44 9.64
C GLN A 299 -26.99 6.62 10.46
N GLY A 300 -26.75 6.47 11.77
CA GLY A 300 -27.80 6.15 12.74
C GLY A 300 -28.65 7.39 13.01
N ALA A 301 -29.93 7.22 13.35
CA ALA A 301 -30.91 8.29 13.50
C ALA A 301 -30.50 9.37 14.55
N GLY A 302 -29.79 10.41 14.11
CA GLY A 302 -29.62 11.67 14.84
C GLY A 302 -28.19 12.21 14.96
N ALA A 303 -27.15 11.41 14.74
CA ALA A 303 -25.75 11.87 14.80
C ALA A 303 -25.00 11.46 13.53
N VAL A 304 -24.19 12.37 12.99
CA VAL A 304 -23.22 12.03 11.94
C VAL A 304 -22.00 11.42 12.62
N LEU A 305 -22.05 10.11 12.84
CA LEU A 305 -20.94 9.37 13.42
C LEU A 305 -19.94 8.97 12.34
N GLY A 306 -18.68 9.28 12.58
CA GLY A 306 -17.54 8.77 11.83
C GLY A 306 -16.57 8.03 12.74
N GLN A 307 -15.49 7.56 12.14
CA GLN A 307 -14.28 7.15 12.85
C GLN A 307 -13.12 8.01 12.38
N VAL A 308 -12.27 8.43 13.31
CA VAL A 308 -10.95 8.97 13.00
C VAL A 308 -9.99 7.80 13.04
N TYR A 309 -9.25 7.60 11.97
CA TYR A 309 -8.12 6.71 11.88
C TYR A 309 -6.83 7.52 11.98
N GLY A 310 -5.76 6.92 12.46
CA GLY A 310 -4.42 7.52 12.48
C GLY A 310 -3.39 6.53 12.99
N ILE A 311 -2.10 6.85 12.80
CA ILE A 311 -1.00 5.98 13.20
C ILE A 311 -0.47 6.42 14.57
N VAL A 312 -0.35 5.46 15.49
CA VAL A 312 0.20 5.61 16.84
C VAL A 312 1.18 4.48 17.07
N ASP A 313 2.42 4.79 17.42
CA ASP A 313 3.52 3.82 17.60
C ASP A 313 3.68 2.82 16.44
N GLY A 314 3.37 3.26 15.21
CA GLY A 314 3.47 2.45 14.00
C GLY A 314 2.26 1.55 13.72
N SER A 315 1.22 1.60 14.54
CA SER A 315 -0.02 0.84 14.34
C SER A 315 -1.20 1.74 14.00
N LEU A 316 -2.07 1.28 13.10
CA LEU A 316 -3.32 1.97 12.80
C LEU A 316 -4.29 1.82 13.96
N CYS A 317 -4.70 2.97 14.49
CA CYS A 317 -5.68 3.07 15.54
C CYS A 317 -6.91 3.83 15.04
N HIS A 318 -8.06 3.62 15.67
CA HIS A 318 -9.27 4.36 15.34
C HIS A 318 -10.09 4.71 16.59
N ALA A 319 -10.81 5.82 16.51
CA ALA A 319 -11.73 6.28 17.55
C ALA A 319 -13.02 6.84 16.93
N PRO A 320 -14.19 6.64 17.56
CA PRO A 320 -15.42 7.25 17.09
C PRO A 320 -15.37 8.78 17.22
N VAL A 321 -15.96 9.48 16.25
CA VAL A 321 -16.10 10.94 16.26
C VAL A 321 -17.52 11.34 15.90
N ASP A 322 -18.07 12.31 16.63
CA ASP A 322 -19.27 13.02 16.21
C ASP A 322 -18.86 14.20 15.33
N LEU A 323 -19.09 14.07 14.02
CA LEU A 323 -18.68 15.08 13.05
C LEU A 323 -19.46 16.40 13.21
N THR A 324 -20.58 16.40 13.93
CA THR A 324 -21.32 17.63 14.29
C THR A 324 -20.45 18.54 15.18
N ASN A 325 -19.66 17.96 16.09
CA ASN A 325 -18.73 18.71 16.94
C ASN A 325 -17.52 19.24 16.16
N MET A 326 -17.34 18.80 14.91
CA MET A 326 -16.27 19.23 14.01
C MET A 326 -16.72 20.27 12.98
N ALA A 327 -18.00 20.68 13.00
CA ALA A 327 -18.60 21.53 11.98
C ALA A 327 -17.88 22.89 11.79
N ASP A 328 -17.25 23.41 12.84
CA ASP A 328 -16.53 24.68 12.78
C ASP A 328 -15.21 24.58 12.00
N TYR A 329 -14.57 23.42 11.97
CA TYR A 329 -13.36 23.17 11.20
C TYR A 329 -13.64 22.97 9.70
N LEU A 330 -14.86 22.57 9.35
CA LEU A 330 -15.22 22.18 7.99
C LEU A 330 -15.64 23.38 7.12
N ASN A 331 -15.17 23.37 5.87
CA ASN A 331 -15.63 24.28 4.84
C ASN A 331 -16.98 23.81 4.25
N SER A 332 -17.52 24.55 3.27
CA SER A 332 -18.80 24.20 2.65
C SER A 332 -18.79 22.81 1.99
N TYR A 333 -17.68 22.42 1.34
CA TYR A 333 -17.55 21.11 0.74
C TYR A 333 -17.52 20.00 1.80
N GLY A 334 -16.72 20.15 2.84
CA GLY A 334 -16.64 19.22 3.98
C GLY A 334 -18.01 18.97 4.62
N LYS A 335 -18.78 20.03 4.87
CA LYS A 335 -20.15 19.91 5.40
C LYS A 335 -21.08 19.11 4.48
N ILE A 336 -21.00 19.33 3.17
CA ILE A 336 -21.80 18.61 2.18
C ILE A 336 -21.44 17.12 2.18
N VAL A 337 -20.15 16.79 2.06
CA VAL A 337 -19.73 15.38 1.92
C VAL A 337 -19.88 14.57 3.20
N TYR A 338 -19.80 15.23 4.36
CA TYR A 338 -20.09 14.62 5.66
C TYR A 338 -21.56 14.74 6.09
N LYS A 339 -22.44 15.35 5.29
CA LYS A 339 -23.87 15.53 5.59
C LYS A 339 -24.14 16.25 6.92
N ILE A 340 -23.37 17.29 7.20
CA ILE A 340 -23.52 18.15 8.37
C ILE A 340 -24.33 19.38 7.97
N SER A 341 -25.46 19.59 8.64
CA SER A 341 -26.40 20.69 8.39
C SER A 341 -25.94 22.02 8.98
#